data_AF-A0A536ZIY9-F1
#
_entry.id   AF-A0A536ZIY9-F1
#
_cell.length_a   1.000
_cell.length_b   1.000
_cell.length_c   1.000
_cell.angle_alpha   90.00
_cell.angle_beta   90.00
_cell.angle_gamma   90.00
#
_symmetry.space_group_name_H-M   'P 1'
#
loop_
_entity.id
_entity.type
_entity.pdbx_description
1 polymer ?
#
loop_
_entity_poly.entity_id
_entity_poly.type
_entity_poly.pdbx_seq_one_letter_code
_entity_poly.pdbx_strand_id
1 'polypeptide(L)'
;LQELFEKRLAGSRRRGRRPDADRSLASLRVLNAFDHEKQSALVTATQFLHRLTKRELDALDLRVGVLLGETLTREIDNPFAPAYILDAAGMTSRALLPNPRVWRPLLERVLADITPAATKTYIRLNRLLADRHVLPEIKAELRARSELRPADDGELLPLFGRLIKEVAPPELAVDLAVPAASASTG
;
A
#
# COMPACT_ATOMS: atom_id res chain seq x y z
N LEU A 1 13.17 13.60 -5.22
CA LEU A 1 12.05 13.60 -4.24
C LEU A 1 11.02 14.67 -4.58
N GLN A 2 11.41 15.95 -4.69
CA GLN A 2 10.50 17.05 -5.04
C GLN A 2 9.73 16.80 -6.36
N GLU A 3 10.41 16.39 -7.42
CA GLU A 3 9.79 16.00 -8.69
C GLU A 3 8.75 14.86 -8.54
N LEU A 4 8.96 13.92 -7.61
CA LEU A 4 8.01 12.82 -7.37
C LEU A 4 6.77 13.31 -6.62
N PHE A 5 6.92 14.28 -5.71
CA PHE A 5 5.79 14.94 -5.05
C PHE A 5 4.98 15.76 -6.05
N GLU A 6 5.64 16.51 -6.92
CA GLU A 6 4.96 17.26 -7.99
C GLU A 6 4.19 16.34 -8.93
N LYS A 7 4.78 15.19 -9.31
CA LYS A 7 4.10 14.16 -10.10
C LYS A 7 2.88 13.56 -9.40
N ARG A 8 2.97 13.34 -8.08
CA ARG A 8 1.87 12.86 -7.25
C ARG A 8 0.73 13.88 -7.22
N LEU A 9 1.03 15.15 -6.94
CA LEU A 9 0.04 16.23 -6.96
C LEU A 9 -0.63 16.38 -8.34
N ALA A 10 0.12 16.14 -9.42
CA ALA A 10 -0.42 16.09 -10.77
C ALA A 10 -1.29 14.83 -11.07
N GLY A 11 -1.45 13.92 -10.10
CA GLY A 11 -2.24 12.69 -10.24
C GLY A 11 -1.69 11.70 -11.25
N SER A 12 -0.39 11.78 -11.57
CA SER A 12 0.22 10.92 -12.58
C SER A 12 0.44 9.51 -12.04
N ARG A 13 0.10 8.51 -12.86
CA ARG A 13 0.49 7.12 -12.59
C ARG A 13 1.97 6.93 -12.84
N ARG A 14 2.60 6.06 -12.06
CA ARG A 14 3.97 5.62 -12.32
C ARG A 14 4.02 5.00 -13.71
N ARG A 15 4.70 5.66 -14.66
CA ARG A 15 5.02 4.99 -15.92
C ARG A 15 6.04 3.92 -15.59
N GLY A 16 5.67 2.67 -15.80
CA GLY A 16 6.53 1.52 -15.55
C GLY A 16 7.77 1.60 -16.42
N ARG A 17 8.80 2.27 -15.93
CA ARG A 17 10.16 2.04 -16.39
C ARG A 17 10.79 1.10 -15.37
N ARG A 18 10.34 -0.15 -15.38
CA ARG A 18 11.32 -1.21 -15.17
C ARG A 18 12.22 -1.12 -16.39
N PRO A 19 13.52 -0.84 -16.25
CA PRO A 19 14.45 -1.24 -17.28
C PRO A 19 14.43 -2.78 -17.23
N ASP A 20 13.39 -3.38 -17.83
CA ASP A 20 13.30 -4.82 -17.88
C ASP A 20 14.35 -5.30 -18.87
N ALA A 21 15.20 -6.13 -18.28
CA ALA A 21 16.07 -7.15 -18.83
C ALA A 21 16.73 -6.78 -20.15
N ASP A 22 18.03 -6.47 -20.03
CA ASP A 22 19.05 -6.82 -21.01
C ASP A 22 18.50 -7.76 -22.11
N ARG A 23 18.08 -7.18 -23.25
CA ARG A 23 17.60 -7.91 -24.44
C ARG A 23 18.79 -8.55 -25.18
N SER A 24 19.82 -8.93 -24.46
CA SER A 24 21.03 -9.53 -24.99
C SER A 24 20.78 -11.02 -25.21
N LEU A 25 21.42 -11.60 -26.22
CA LEU A 25 21.38 -13.05 -26.49
C LEU A 25 21.83 -13.90 -25.29
N ALA A 26 22.47 -13.30 -24.27
CA ALA A 26 22.80 -13.95 -23.01
C ALA A 26 21.56 -14.28 -22.17
N SER A 27 20.44 -13.56 -22.32
CA SER A 27 19.15 -13.88 -21.68
C SER A 27 18.43 -15.05 -22.34
N LEU A 28 18.81 -15.43 -23.57
CA LEU A 28 18.30 -16.59 -24.32
C LEU A 28 19.15 -17.85 -24.12
N ARG A 29 20.25 -17.75 -23.36
CA ARG A 29 21.06 -18.91 -22.98
C ARG A 29 20.24 -19.77 -22.01
N VAL A 30 20.20 -21.08 -22.26
CA VAL A 30 19.49 -22.06 -21.42
C VAL A 30 19.84 -21.81 -19.95
N LEU A 31 18.84 -21.37 -19.18
CA LEU A 31 18.97 -21.11 -17.76
C LEU A 31 19.14 -22.46 -17.06
N ASN A 32 20.14 -22.55 -16.19
CA ASN A 32 20.30 -23.75 -15.37
C ASN A 32 19.22 -23.78 -14.28
N ALA A 33 18.95 -24.95 -13.67
CA ALA A 33 17.96 -25.08 -12.60
C ALA A 33 18.18 -24.07 -11.46
N PHE A 34 19.43 -23.81 -11.09
CA PHE A 34 19.81 -22.78 -10.11
C PHE A 34 19.38 -21.36 -10.53
N ASP A 35 19.53 -21.01 -11.82
CA ASP A 35 19.17 -19.69 -12.32
C ASP A 35 17.66 -19.46 -12.24
N HIS A 36 16.86 -20.53 -12.47
CA HIS A 36 15.41 -20.53 -12.30
C HIS A 36 14.99 -20.41 -10.83
N GLU A 37 15.63 -21.17 -9.93
CA GLU A 37 15.38 -21.11 -8.49
C GLU A 37 15.64 -19.69 -7.94
N LYS A 38 16.74 -19.05 -8.34
CA LYS A 38 17.06 -17.70 -7.89
C LYS A 38 16.16 -16.63 -8.49
N GLN A 39 15.69 -16.82 -9.72
CA GLN A 39 14.67 -15.96 -10.29
C GLN A 39 13.32 -16.10 -9.57
N SER A 40 12.88 -17.33 -9.26
CA SER A 40 11.62 -17.55 -8.54
C SER A 40 11.70 -17.04 -7.10
N ALA A 41 12.82 -17.25 -6.41
CA ALA A 41 13.06 -16.73 -5.06
C ALA A 41 13.01 -15.20 -5.03
N LEU A 42 13.64 -14.53 -6.00
CA LEU A 42 13.60 -13.07 -6.12
C LEU A 42 12.17 -12.53 -6.38
N VAL A 43 11.40 -13.21 -7.24
CA VAL A 43 9.99 -12.86 -7.49
C VAL A 43 9.18 -13.01 -6.20
N THR A 44 9.35 -14.11 -5.47
CA THR A 44 8.69 -14.35 -4.19
C THR A 44 9.05 -13.28 -3.16
N ALA A 45 10.34 -12.93 -3.02
CA ALA A 45 10.81 -11.89 -2.11
C ALA A 45 10.21 -10.52 -2.45
N THR A 46 10.13 -10.19 -3.75
CA THR A 46 9.50 -8.96 -4.24
C THR A 46 8.01 -8.91 -3.87
N GLN A 47 7.28 -10.00 -4.11
CA GLN A 47 5.87 -10.10 -3.74
C GLN A 47 5.67 -10.07 -2.22
N PHE A 48 6.62 -10.63 -1.45
CA PHE A 48 6.58 -10.61 -0.01
C PHE A 48 6.71 -9.19 0.54
N LEU A 49 7.66 -8.40 0.03
CA LEU A 49 7.80 -6.98 0.36
C LEU A 49 6.49 -6.22 0.08
N HIS A 50 5.94 -6.35 -1.13
CA HIS A 50 4.69 -5.68 -1.49
C HIS A 50 3.54 -6.07 -0.57
N ARG A 51 3.36 -7.36 -0.27
CA ARG A 51 2.30 -7.84 0.61
C ARG A 51 2.46 -7.31 2.03
N LEU A 52 3.68 -7.34 2.58
CA LEU A 52 3.95 -6.95 3.96
C LEU A 52 3.79 -5.44 4.17
N THR A 53 4.09 -4.63 3.16
CA THR A 53 4.00 -3.17 3.26
C THR A 53 2.66 -2.62 2.82
N LYS A 54 1.83 -3.39 2.09
CA LYS A 54 0.61 -2.90 1.43
C LYS A 54 -0.30 -2.12 2.38
N ARG A 55 -0.71 -2.75 3.48
CA ARG A 55 -1.65 -2.14 4.43
C ARG A 55 -1.15 -0.83 5.01
N GLU A 56 0.13 -0.79 5.39
CA GLU A 56 0.73 0.40 5.99
C GLU A 56 0.96 1.49 4.95
N LEU A 57 1.29 1.10 3.71
CA LEU A 57 1.42 2.04 2.60
C LEU A 57 0.07 2.66 2.23
N ASP A 58 -1.00 1.87 2.16
CA ASP A 58 -2.36 2.35 1.87
C ASP A 58 -2.83 3.34 2.96
N ALA A 59 -2.54 3.04 4.22
CA ALA A 59 -2.81 3.94 5.35
C ALA A 59 -1.99 5.25 5.28
N LEU A 60 -0.72 5.14 4.89
CA LEU A 60 0.15 6.30 4.72
C LEU A 60 -0.32 7.17 3.56
N ASP A 61 -0.78 6.55 2.48
CA ASP A 61 -1.31 7.22 1.29
C ASP A 61 -2.53 8.09 1.60
N LEU A 62 -3.47 7.55 2.40
CA LEU A 62 -4.63 8.30 2.89
C LEU A 62 -4.21 9.53 3.70
N ARG A 63 -3.30 9.33 4.66
CA ARG A 63 -2.82 10.41 5.54
C ARG A 63 -2.06 11.49 4.78
N VAL A 64 -1.23 11.11 3.81
CA VAL A 64 -0.54 12.06 2.93
C VAL A 64 -1.55 12.81 2.08
N GLY A 65 -2.58 12.12 1.57
CA GLY A 65 -3.66 12.77 0.82
C GLY A 65 -4.35 13.87 1.63
N VAL A 66 -4.72 13.58 2.88
CA VAL A 66 -5.30 14.57 3.81
C VAL A 66 -4.36 15.76 4.04
N LEU A 67 -3.07 15.50 4.26
CA LEU A 67 -2.06 16.56 4.48
C LEU A 67 -1.87 17.47 3.26
N LEU A 68 -1.97 16.91 2.06
CA LEU A 68 -1.78 17.62 0.80
C LEU A 68 -3.09 18.19 0.23
N GLY A 69 -4.24 17.96 0.89
CA GLY A 69 -5.55 18.34 0.37
C GLY A 69 -5.94 17.59 -0.91
N GLU A 70 -5.40 16.40 -1.12
CA GLU A 70 -5.67 15.55 -2.29
C GLU A 70 -7.05 14.87 -2.14
N THR A 71 -7.93 15.03 -3.12
CA THR A 71 -9.09 14.14 -3.29
C THR A 71 -8.62 12.87 -4.01
N LEU A 72 -8.34 11.82 -3.23
CA LEU A 72 -7.83 10.52 -3.70
C LEU A 72 -8.85 9.79 -4.58
N THR A 73 -9.05 10.28 -5.80
CA THR A 73 -10.00 9.77 -6.81
C THR A 73 -9.38 8.69 -7.71
N ARG A 74 -8.04 8.50 -7.66
CA ARG A 74 -7.32 7.59 -8.56
C ARG A 74 -6.16 6.89 -7.86
N GLU A 75 -5.70 5.79 -8.45
CA GLU A 75 -4.38 5.20 -8.15
C GLU A 75 -3.29 6.17 -8.64
N ILE A 76 -2.67 6.90 -7.71
CA ILE A 76 -1.61 7.87 -7.95
C ILE A 76 -0.25 7.22 -7.64
N ASP A 77 0.82 7.66 -8.32
CA ASP A 77 2.17 7.25 -7.97
C ASP A 77 2.54 7.68 -6.53
N ASN A 78 2.76 6.71 -5.65
CA ASN A 78 3.17 6.96 -4.28
C ASN A 78 4.71 6.97 -4.19
N PRO A 79 5.37 8.10 -3.87
CA PRO A 79 6.83 8.18 -3.77
C PRO A 79 7.40 7.31 -2.65
N PHE A 80 6.56 6.92 -1.69
CA PHE A 80 6.90 5.99 -0.62
C PHE A 80 6.59 4.53 -0.98
N ALA A 81 6.21 4.21 -2.21
CA ALA A 81 5.96 2.83 -2.59
C ALA A 81 7.24 1.99 -2.52
N PRO A 82 7.16 0.72 -2.07
CA PRO A 82 8.30 -0.21 -2.05
C PRO A 82 8.90 -0.45 -3.45
N ALA A 83 8.17 -0.10 -4.51
CA ALA A 83 8.67 -0.18 -5.87
C ALA A 83 9.91 0.70 -6.11
N TYR A 84 10.03 1.84 -5.42
CA TYR A 84 11.23 2.68 -5.49
C TYR A 84 12.44 2.02 -4.81
N ILE A 85 12.20 1.27 -3.72
CA ILE A 85 13.24 0.47 -3.06
C ILE A 85 13.72 -0.64 -4.00
N LEU A 86 12.79 -1.33 -4.66
CA LEU A 86 13.08 -2.41 -5.62
C LEU A 86 13.86 -1.89 -6.83
N ASP A 87 13.48 -0.74 -7.37
CA ASP A 87 14.20 -0.08 -8.46
C ASP A 87 15.62 0.30 -8.04
N ALA A 88 15.77 0.99 -6.90
CA ALA A 88 17.07 1.43 -6.42
C ALA A 88 18.00 0.24 -6.13
N ALA A 89 17.50 -0.77 -5.42
CA ALA A 89 18.27 -1.98 -5.14
C ALA A 89 18.59 -2.75 -6.41
N GLY A 90 17.63 -2.89 -7.33
CA GLY A 90 17.83 -3.58 -8.61
C GLY A 90 18.80 -2.86 -9.55
N MET A 91 18.74 -1.53 -9.64
CA MET A 91 19.68 -0.73 -10.44
C MET A 91 21.09 -0.81 -9.86
N THR A 92 21.21 -0.66 -8.53
CA THR A 92 22.50 -0.71 -7.83
C THR A 92 23.15 -2.08 -7.96
N SER A 93 22.40 -3.17 -7.71
CA SER A 93 22.93 -4.53 -7.81
C SER A 93 23.40 -4.88 -9.21
N ARG A 94 22.68 -4.45 -10.26
CA ARG A 94 23.08 -4.65 -11.66
C ARG A 94 24.29 -3.80 -12.06
N ALA A 95 24.39 -2.58 -11.54
CA ALA A 95 25.52 -1.69 -11.81
C ALA A 95 26.81 -2.20 -11.17
N LEU A 96 26.74 -2.70 -9.92
CA LEU A 96 27.89 -3.22 -9.19
C LEU A 96 28.30 -4.61 -9.67
N LEU A 97 27.32 -5.49 -9.94
CA LEU A 97 27.55 -6.90 -10.28
C LEU A 97 26.73 -7.28 -11.51
N PRO A 98 27.20 -6.98 -12.74
CA PRO A 98 26.41 -7.20 -13.96
C PRO A 98 25.99 -8.65 -14.19
N ASN A 99 26.74 -9.62 -13.64
CA ASN A 99 26.45 -11.05 -13.79
C ASN A 99 25.11 -11.42 -13.12
N PRO A 100 24.10 -11.90 -13.87
CA PRO A 100 22.79 -12.31 -13.34
C PRO A 100 22.83 -13.39 -12.27
N ARG A 101 23.85 -14.24 -12.29
CA ARG A 101 24.06 -15.29 -11.29
C ARG A 101 24.46 -14.75 -9.92
N VAL A 102 24.93 -13.51 -9.88
CA VAL A 102 25.42 -12.87 -8.67
C VAL A 102 24.43 -11.82 -8.18
N TRP A 103 23.94 -10.93 -9.06
CA TRP A 103 23.04 -9.87 -8.59
C TRP A 103 21.66 -10.37 -8.17
N ARG A 104 21.15 -11.48 -8.74
CA ARG A 104 19.84 -12.04 -8.32
C ARG A 104 19.87 -12.58 -6.89
N PRO A 105 20.82 -13.47 -6.49
CA PRO A 105 20.95 -13.88 -5.10
C PRO A 105 21.27 -12.72 -4.14
N LEU A 106 22.09 -11.76 -4.57
CA LEU A 106 22.36 -10.57 -3.78
C LEU A 106 21.08 -9.79 -3.51
N LEU A 107 20.29 -9.53 -4.56
CA LEU A 107 19.05 -8.78 -4.43
C LEU A 107 18.02 -9.55 -3.58
N GLU A 108 17.90 -10.86 -3.75
CA GLU A 108 17.09 -11.73 -2.89
C GLU A 108 17.45 -11.52 -1.40
N ARG A 109 18.75 -11.60 -1.06
CA ARG A 109 19.24 -11.42 0.31
C ARG A 109 18.97 -10.00 0.84
N VAL A 110 19.26 -8.98 0.03
CA VAL A 110 19.03 -7.57 0.36
C VAL A 110 17.54 -7.33 0.65
N LEU A 111 16.64 -7.88 -0.16
CA LEU A 111 15.20 -7.75 0.08
C LEU A 111 14.75 -8.45 1.34
N ALA A 112 15.30 -9.63 1.66
CA ALA A 112 15.01 -10.32 2.91
C ALA A 112 15.37 -9.45 4.14
N ASP A 113 16.50 -8.75 4.09
CA ASP A 113 16.97 -7.89 5.20
C ASP A 113 16.25 -6.54 5.26
N ILE A 114 15.92 -5.93 4.12
CA ILE A 114 15.25 -4.63 4.05
C ILE A 114 13.76 -4.74 4.39
N THR A 115 13.10 -5.84 4.03
CA THR A 115 11.64 -5.96 4.14
C THR A 115 11.11 -5.69 5.56
N PRO A 116 11.66 -6.28 6.64
CA PRO A 116 11.24 -5.97 8.01
C PRO A 116 11.46 -4.50 8.39
N ALA A 117 12.59 -3.91 7.96
CA ALA A 117 12.92 -2.50 8.23
C ALA A 117 11.98 -1.54 7.50
N ALA A 118 11.63 -1.84 6.25
CA ALA A 118 10.67 -1.07 5.46
C ALA A 118 9.29 -1.05 6.12
N THR A 119 8.77 -2.22 6.51
CA THR A 119 7.48 -2.31 7.21
C THR A 119 7.50 -1.55 8.54
N LYS A 120 8.55 -1.71 9.35
CA LYS A 120 8.69 -0.97 10.61
C LYS A 120 8.73 0.55 10.39
N THR A 121 9.32 0.99 9.27
CA THR A 121 9.37 2.41 8.90
C THR A 121 7.98 2.93 8.54
N TYR A 122 7.19 2.21 7.73
CA TYR A 122 5.82 2.64 7.42
C TYR A 122 4.95 2.69 8.68
N ILE A 123 5.04 1.70 9.58
CA ILE A 123 4.31 1.70 10.86
C ILE A 123 4.67 2.95 11.68
N ARG A 124 5.95 3.28 11.77
CA ARG A 124 6.43 4.47 12.51
C ARG A 124 5.94 5.77 11.89
N LEU A 125 5.97 5.89 10.57
CA LEU A 125 5.45 7.06 9.85
C LEU A 125 3.95 7.21 10.08
N ASN A 126 3.20 6.12 9.97
CA ASN A 126 1.78 6.09 10.25
C ASN A 126 1.46 6.50 11.68
N ARG A 127 2.19 5.98 12.66
CA ARG A 127 2.03 6.35 14.06
C ARG A 127 2.35 7.83 14.28
N LEU A 128 3.44 8.34 13.72
CA LEU A 128 3.84 9.75 13.81
C LEU A 128 2.74 10.68 13.27
N LEU A 129 2.12 10.32 12.14
CA LEU A 129 1.03 11.09 11.55
C LEU A 129 -0.24 11.02 12.41
N ALA A 130 -0.58 9.84 12.93
CA ALA A 130 -1.70 9.65 13.84
C ALA A 130 -1.54 10.48 15.13
N ASP A 131 -0.34 10.48 15.72
CA ASP A 131 0.01 11.24 16.93
C ASP A 131 -0.09 12.76 16.70
N ARG A 132 -0.04 13.21 15.44
CA ARG A 132 -0.27 14.61 15.03
C ARG A 132 -1.69 14.87 14.52
N HIS A 133 -2.64 13.99 14.86
CA HIS A 133 -4.05 14.08 14.49
C HIS A 133 -4.32 14.04 12.98
N VAL A 134 -3.38 13.53 12.17
CA VAL A 134 -3.59 13.28 10.74
C VAL A 134 -4.25 11.91 10.59
N LEU A 135 -5.57 11.92 10.35
CA LEU A 135 -6.39 10.73 10.20
C LEU A 135 -6.06 9.66 11.27
N PRO A 136 -6.36 9.94 12.55
CA PRO A 136 -6.10 9.00 13.64
C PRO A 136 -6.91 7.70 13.46
N GLU A 137 -8.11 7.79 12.89
CA GLU A 137 -8.98 6.64 12.58
C GLU A 137 -9.14 6.40 11.07
N ILE A 138 -8.25 5.57 10.50
CA ILE A 138 -8.27 5.23 9.06
C ILE A 138 -9.59 4.59 8.61
N LYS A 139 -10.27 3.87 9.52
CA LYS A 139 -11.55 3.21 9.21
C LYS A 139 -12.66 4.21 8.86
N ALA A 140 -12.60 5.46 9.33
CA ALA A 140 -13.61 6.48 9.03
C ALA A 140 -13.52 6.97 7.57
N GLU A 141 -12.31 7.08 7.01
CA GLU A 141 -12.11 7.54 5.64
C GLU A 141 -12.20 6.41 4.60
N LEU A 142 -11.76 5.18 4.93
CA LEU A 142 -12.07 4.00 4.10
C LEU A 142 -13.59 3.80 3.96
N ARG A 143 -14.33 4.17 5.00
CA ARG A 143 -15.79 4.23 5.02
C ARG A 143 -16.34 5.34 4.12
N ALA A 144 -15.65 6.48 3.98
CA ALA A 144 -16.08 7.60 3.14
C ALA A 144 -15.79 7.41 1.63
N ARG A 145 -14.90 6.49 1.24
CA ARG A 145 -14.50 6.23 -0.16
C ARG A 145 -15.39 5.24 -0.92
N SER A 146 -16.46 4.72 -0.32
CA SER A 146 -17.39 3.81 -1.01
C SER A 146 -18.32 4.61 -1.94
N GLU A 147 -18.23 4.38 -3.26
CA GLU A 147 -19.12 5.00 -4.26
C GLU A 147 -20.62 4.71 -4.02
N LEU A 148 -20.91 3.65 -3.27
CA LEU A 148 -22.28 3.20 -2.94
C LEU A 148 -22.79 3.73 -1.60
N ARG A 149 -22.04 4.59 -0.91
CA ARG A 149 -22.46 5.12 0.39
C ARG A 149 -23.42 6.31 0.20
N PRO A 150 -24.60 6.30 0.83
CA PRO A 150 -25.45 7.47 0.91
C PRO A 150 -24.72 8.67 1.53
N ALA A 151 -25.07 9.89 1.14
CA ALA A 151 -24.50 11.10 1.74
C ALA A 151 -24.86 11.24 3.24
N ASP A 152 -25.91 10.54 3.68
CA ASP A 152 -26.35 10.46 5.07
C ASP A 152 -26.69 9.00 5.44
N ASP A 153 -26.05 8.50 6.50
CA ASP A 153 -26.14 7.13 6.97
C ASP A 153 -26.85 7.00 8.33
N GLY A 154 -27.41 8.10 8.84
CA GLY A 154 -28.09 8.12 10.14
C GLY A 154 -29.22 7.08 10.24
N GLU A 155 -29.85 6.75 9.11
CA GLU A 155 -30.97 5.81 9.04
C GLU A 155 -30.55 4.34 8.86
N LEU A 156 -29.32 4.07 8.42
CA LEU A 156 -28.87 2.70 8.09
C LEU A 156 -28.67 1.85 9.35
N LEU A 157 -28.16 2.43 10.44
CA LEU A 157 -27.96 1.72 11.71
C LEU A 157 -29.29 1.32 12.37
N PRO A 158 -30.29 2.22 12.49
CA PRO A 158 -31.65 1.84 12.94
C PRO A 158 -32.34 0.83 12.03
N LEU A 159 -32.15 0.91 10.71
CA LEU A 159 -32.71 -0.04 9.74
C LEU A 159 -32.08 -1.43 9.90
N PHE A 160 -30.75 -1.50 10.03
CA PHE A 160 -30.03 -2.75 10.26
C PHE A 160 -30.43 -3.39 11.59
N GLY A 161 -30.62 -2.58 12.64
CA GLY A 161 -31.15 -3.04 13.93
C GLY A 161 -32.55 -3.64 13.83
N ARG A 162 -33.44 -3.04 13.01
CA ARG A 162 -34.78 -3.61 12.73
C ARG A 162 -34.70 -4.92 11.96
N LEU A 163 -33.88 -5.00 10.92
CA LEU A 163 -33.71 -6.22 10.12
C LEU A 163 -33.12 -7.38 10.93
N ILE A 164 -32.17 -7.10 11.83
CA ILE A 164 -31.65 -8.12 12.75
C ILE A 164 -32.75 -8.59 13.71
N LYS A 165 -33.58 -7.69 14.25
CA LYS A 165 -34.70 -8.07 15.12
C LYS A 165 -35.75 -8.92 14.41
N GLU A 166 -35.96 -8.72 13.11
CA GLU A 166 -36.92 -9.49 12.30
C GLU A 166 -36.40 -10.86 11.86
N VAL A 167 -35.07 -11.02 11.67
CA VAL A 167 -34.47 -12.21 11.08
C VAL A 167 -33.69 -13.07 12.08
N ALA A 168 -33.17 -12.48 13.16
CA ALA A 168 -32.33 -13.19 14.12
C ALA A 168 -33.17 -13.91 15.21
N PRO A 169 -32.72 -15.10 15.67
CA PRO A 169 -33.23 -15.72 16.89
C PRO A 169 -33.10 -14.75 18.08
N PRO A 170 -33.98 -14.83 19.09
CA PRO A 170 -34.09 -13.85 20.19
C PRO A 170 -32.82 -13.64 21.02
N GLU A 171 -31.81 -14.49 20.88
CA GLU A 171 -30.53 -14.43 21.58
C GLU A 171 -29.52 -13.43 20.97
N LEU A 172 -29.77 -12.93 19.75
CA LEU A 172 -28.84 -12.06 18.99
C LEU A 172 -29.28 -10.60 18.89
N ALA A 173 -30.40 -10.23 19.52
CA ALA A 173 -30.91 -8.86 19.53
C ALA A 173 -30.08 -7.96 20.47
N VAL A 174 -28.95 -7.44 19.97
CA VAL A 174 -28.14 -6.46 20.69
C VAL A 174 -28.62 -5.06 20.31
N ASP A 175 -29.15 -4.31 21.27
CA ASP A 175 -29.45 -2.89 21.10
C ASP A 175 -28.14 -2.10 21.00
N LEU A 176 -27.72 -1.81 19.77
CA LEU A 176 -26.58 -0.93 19.49
C LEU A 176 -27.03 0.53 19.61
N ALA A 177 -26.59 1.22 20.67
CA ALA A 177 -26.81 2.66 20.81
C ALA A 177 -25.98 3.43 19.77
N VAL A 178 -26.67 4.22 18.92
CA VAL A 178 -26.03 5.14 17.97
C VAL A 178 -25.57 6.39 18.72
N PRO A 179 -24.27 6.75 18.70
CA PRO A 179 -23.81 8.01 19.30
C PRO A 179 -24.42 9.19 18.54
N ALA A 180 -24.93 10.19 19.27
CA ALA A 180 -25.45 11.41 18.67
C ALA A 180 -24.36 12.10 17.85
N ALA A 181 -24.65 12.38 16.57
CA ALA A 181 -23.78 13.17 15.72
C ALA A 181 -23.53 14.53 16.38
N SER A 182 -22.27 14.82 16.72
CA SER A 182 -21.87 16.11 17.27
C SER A 182 -22.20 17.20 16.25
N ALA A 183 -23.18 18.04 16.60
CA ALA A 183 -23.63 19.16 15.81
C ALA A 183 -22.45 20.10 15.51
N SER A 184 -22.08 20.21 14.23
CA SER A 184 -21.18 21.25 13.74
C SER A 184 -21.83 22.60 14.00
N THR A 185 -21.25 23.36 14.93
CA THR A 185 -21.66 24.73 15.22
C THR A 185 -21.02 25.66 14.20
N GLY A 186 -21.88 26.32 13.41
CA GLY A 186 -21.77 27.68 12.88
C GLY A 186 -20.49 28.09 12.16
#